data_AF-A0A3B0W0H8-F1
#
_entry.id   AF-A0A3B0W0H8-F1
#
_cell.length_a   1.000
_cell.length_b   1.000
_cell.length_c   1.000
_cell.angle_alpha   90.00
_cell.angle_beta   90.00
_cell.angle_gamma   90.00
#
_symmetry.space_group_name_H-M   'P 1'
#
loop_
_entity.id
_entity.type
_entity.pdbx_description
1 polymer ?
#
loop_
_entity_poly.entity_id
_entity_poly.type
_entity_poly.pdbx_seq_one_letter_code
_entity_poly.pdbx_strand_id
1 'polypeptide(L)'
;MSSVPHFRILIVDDERDILKAYREILSPEDIPASAARLDKLAGKLFPSPQPLSQEIWPSFQLTCCRQGEEALAAVRESLKARLPFSAAFVDVRMPPGPDGVWTASRIRRLDEMINIVIVTAHSDVSPVDIARRIPPLENRLYIQKPFHSHEIRQFATALQPNGRRKENSGRPIPDLRSK
;
A
#
# COMPACT_ATOMS: atom_id res chain seq x y z
N MET A 1 5.61 -7.94 27.48
CA MET A 1 4.45 -7.54 26.66
C MET A 1 4.96 -7.33 25.25
N SER A 2 4.74 -8.31 24.37
CA SER A 2 5.17 -8.23 22.97
C SER A 2 4.38 -7.11 22.31
N SER A 3 5.04 -6.03 21.88
CA SER A 3 4.37 -4.95 21.16
C SER A 3 3.77 -5.52 19.88
N VAL A 4 2.46 -5.37 19.69
CA VAL A 4 1.81 -5.71 18.42
C VAL A 4 2.58 -4.98 17.30
N PRO A 5 3.01 -5.67 16.24
CA PRO A 5 3.77 -5.04 15.18
C PRO A 5 2.96 -3.89 14.59
N HIS A 6 3.53 -2.68 14.64
CA HIS A 6 2.86 -1.45 14.23
C HIS A 6 3.26 -1.15 12.79
N PHE A 7 2.46 -1.60 11.83
CA PHE A 7 2.77 -1.43 10.42
C PHE A 7 2.31 -0.05 9.94
N ARG A 8 3.26 0.75 9.46
CA ARG A 8 2.95 2.06 8.89
C ARG A 8 2.60 1.90 7.42
N ILE A 9 1.39 2.30 7.04
CA ILE A 9 0.89 2.19 5.67
C ILE A 9 0.58 3.59 5.14
N LEU A 10 1.05 3.86 3.93
CA LEU A 10 0.69 5.04 3.16
C LEU A 10 -0.45 4.69 2.20
N ILE A 11 -1.54 5.45 2.23
CA ILE A 11 -2.64 5.34 1.26
C ILE A 11 -2.65 6.62 0.44
N VAL A 12 -2.67 6.49 -0.89
CA VAL A 12 -2.73 7.61 -1.82
C VAL A 12 -3.88 7.39 -2.80
N ASP A 13 -4.93 8.20 -2.66
CA ASP A 13 -6.13 8.16 -3.51
C ASP A 13 -6.80 9.56 -3.40
N ASP A 14 -7.24 10.13 -4.52
CA ASP A 14 -7.78 11.50 -4.53
C ASP A 14 -9.20 11.58 -3.91
N GLU A 15 -9.92 10.47 -3.85
CA GLU A 15 -11.26 10.38 -3.31
C GLU A 15 -11.24 10.20 -1.78
N ARG A 16 -11.78 11.19 -1.05
CA ARG A 16 -11.81 11.18 0.44
C ARG A 16 -12.54 9.96 1.01
N ASP A 17 -13.57 9.52 0.32
CA ASP A 17 -14.40 8.41 0.78
C ASP A 17 -13.68 7.08 0.64
N ILE A 18 -12.82 6.93 -0.39
CA ILE A 18 -11.93 5.78 -0.53
C ILE A 18 -10.93 5.77 0.64
N LEU A 19 -10.30 6.92 0.93
CA LEU A 19 -9.40 7.04 2.08
C LEU A 19 -10.08 6.71 3.42
N LYS A 20 -11.36 7.07 3.58
CA LYS A 20 -12.16 6.72 4.76
C LYS A 20 -12.38 5.20 4.84
N ALA A 21 -12.74 4.56 3.74
CA ALA A 21 -12.95 3.12 3.70
C ALA A 21 -11.67 2.34 4.04
N TYR A 22 -10.50 2.80 3.59
CA TYR A 22 -9.21 2.21 4.01
C TYR A 22 -8.99 2.29 5.53
N ARG A 23 -9.39 3.40 6.19
CA ARG A 23 -9.31 3.52 7.65
C ARG A 23 -10.26 2.56 8.35
N GLU A 24 -11.49 2.46 7.87
CA GLU A 24 -12.48 1.51 8.41
C GLU A 24 -11.98 0.06 8.29
N ILE A 25 -11.25 -0.25 7.22
CA ILE A 25 -10.72 -1.59 6.99
C ILE A 25 -9.43 -1.84 7.74
N LEU A 26 -8.46 -0.94 7.79
CA LEU A 26 -7.12 -1.22 8.31
C LEU A 26 -6.89 -0.69 9.74
N SER A 27 -7.60 0.37 10.15
CA SER A 27 -7.43 1.00 11.47
C SER A 27 -8.78 1.32 12.13
N PRO A 28 -9.67 0.32 12.33
CA PRO A 28 -11.01 0.57 12.89
C PRO A 28 -10.97 1.12 14.32
N GLU A 29 -9.91 0.85 15.09
CA GLU A 29 -9.71 1.35 16.46
C GLU A 29 -9.52 2.87 16.51
N ASP A 30 -9.02 3.49 15.43
CA ASP A 30 -8.81 4.95 15.32
C ASP A 30 -10.11 5.71 15.00
N ILE A 31 -11.21 5.00 14.76
CA ILE A 31 -12.50 5.60 14.39
C ILE A 31 -13.35 5.74 15.65
N PRO A 32 -13.78 6.97 16.02
CA PRO A 32 -14.70 7.17 17.12
C PRO A 32 -15.96 6.32 16.92
N ALA A 33 -16.43 5.63 17.96
CA ALA A 33 -17.59 4.74 17.90
C ALA A 33 -18.86 5.42 17.33
N SER A 34 -18.95 6.76 17.42
CA SER A 34 -20.03 7.58 16.87
C SER A 34 -19.99 7.77 15.34
N ALA A 35 -18.85 7.52 14.69
CA ALA A 35 -18.64 7.73 13.25
C ALA A 35 -18.79 6.45 12.41
N ALA A 36 -18.97 5.29 13.05
CA ALA A 36 -18.93 3.95 12.45
C ALA A 36 -20.16 3.55 11.62
N ARG A 37 -20.87 4.49 11.00
CA ARG A 37 -21.99 4.19 10.09
C ARG A 37 -21.89 5.02 8.81
N LEU A 38 -21.20 4.51 7.80
CA LEU A 38 -21.42 4.89 6.40
C LEU A 38 -21.16 3.70 5.44
N ASP A 39 -22.10 2.76 5.38
CA ASP A 39 -22.04 1.56 4.52
C ASP A 39 -22.24 1.80 3.00
N LYS A 40 -22.71 2.98 2.58
CA LYS A 40 -23.20 3.14 1.19
C LYS A 40 -22.11 3.38 0.14
N LEU A 41 -20.95 3.90 0.53
CA LEU A 41 -19.91 4.30 -0.42
C LEU A 41 -18.79 3.26 -0.54
N ALA A 42 -18.52 2.53 0.54
CA ALA A 42 -17.74 1.30 0.49
C ALA A 42 -18.28 0.33 -0.56
N GLY A 43 -19.60 0.26 -0.79
CA GLY A 43 -20.21 -0.64 -1.78
C GLY A 43 -19.70 -0.51 -3.23
N LYS A 44 -19.08 0.63 -3.61
CA LYS A 44 -18.47 0.78 -4.95
C LYS A 44 -17.10 0.09 -5.08
N LEU A 45 -16.32 0.08 -4.00
CA LEU A 45 -15.00 -0.55 -3.96
C LEU A 45 -15.05 -1.96 -3.38
N PHE A 46 -15.90 -2.15 -2.38
CA PHE A 46 -16.06 -3.34 -1.53
C PHE A 46 -17.48 -3.87 -1.71
N PRO A 47 -17.71 -4.74 -2.71
CA PRO A 47 -19.05 -5.26 -3.02
C PRO A 47 -19.67 -6.09 -1.87
N SER A 48 -18.88 -6.50 -0.88
CA SER A 48 -19.37 -7.14 0.35
C SER A 48 -18.50 -6.75 1.56
N PRO A 49 -18.92 -5.75 2.37
CA PRO A 49 -18.31 -5.50 3.67
C PRO A 49 -18.68 -6.65 4.62
N GLN A 50 -17.81 -7.65 4.72
CA GLN A 50 -18.01 -8.78 5.65
C GLN A 50 -17.69 -8.34 7.08
N PRO A 51 -18.49 -8.75 8.09
CA PRO A 51 -18.21 -8.42 9.48
C PRO A 51 -16.85 -9.00 9.91
N LEU A 52 -15.95 -8.11 10.30
CA LEU A 52 -14.52 -8.35 10.58
C LEU A 52 -14.25 -9.10 11.92
N SER A 53 -15.25 -9.75 12.51
CA SER A 53 -15.33 -9.94 13.96
C SER A 53 -14.68 -11.21 14.55
N GLN A 54 -13.74 -11.89 13.88
CA GLN A 54 -13.14 -13.12 14.46
C GLN A 54 -11.65 -13.37 14.22
N GLU A 55 -10.92 -12.53 13.48
CA GLU A 55 -9.51 -12.79 13.15
C GLU A 55 -8.56 -11.80 13.85
N ILE A 56 -7.48 -12.33 14.43
CA ILE A 56 -6.41 -11.54 15.05
C ILE A 56 -5.52 -10.98 13.94
N TRP A 57 -5.79 -9.74 13.54
CA TRP A 57 -4.97 -8.99 12.58
C TRP A 57 -3.95 -8.10 13.31
N PRO A 58 -2.80 -7.78 12.69
CA PRO A 58 -1.90 -6.76 13.23
C PRO A 58 -2.54 -5.36 13.20
N SER A 59 -2.01 -4.44 14.00
CA SER A 59 -2.45 -3.05 14.00
C SER A 59 -1.71 -2.24 12.92
N PHE A 60 -2.45 -1.36 12.25
CA PHE A 60 -1.93 -0.52 11.18
C PHE A 60 -2.04 0.95 11.55
N GLN A 61 -0.99 1.72 11.23
CA GLN A 61 -1.01 3.18 11.29
C GLN A 61 -1.06 3.74 9.88
N LEU A 62 -2.16 4.40 9.54
CA LEU A 62 -2.38 4.94 8.21
C LEU A 62 -1.95 6.40 8.12
N THR A 63 -1.20 6.72 7.07
CA THR A 63 -1.08 8.08 6.56
C THR A 63 -1.83 8.14 5.24
N CYS A 64 -2.85 8.99 5.15
CA CYS A 64 -3.67 9.13 3.95
C CYS A 64 -3.32 10.44 3.25
N CYS A 65 -2.98 10.35 1.97
CA CYS A 65 -2.65 11.47 1.11
C CYS A 65 -3.63 11.49 -0.07
N ARG A 66 -4.04 12.68 -0.51
CA ARG A 66 -4.95 12.82 -1.65
C ARG A 66 -4.22 12.94 -2.97
N GLN A 67 -2.95 13.31 -2.95
CA GLN A 67 -2.18 13.61 -4.16
C GLN A 67 -0.73 13.16 -4.01
N GLY A 68 -0.04 13.01 -5.14
CA GLY A 68 1.33 12.52 -5.18
C GLY A 68 2.32 13.37 -4.37
N GLU A 69 2.23 14.70 -4.43
CA GLU A 69 3.16 15.58 -3.68
C GLU A 69 2.99 15.45 -2.16
N GLU A 70 1.76 15.28 -1.66
CA GLU A 70 1.50 15.01 -0.24
C GLU A 70 2.13 13.68 0.17
N ALA A 71 2.00 12.65 -0.67
CA ALA A 71 2.62 11.35 -0.44
C ALA A 71 4.16 11.44 -0.41
N LEU A 72 4.77 12.21 -1.31
CA LEU A 72 6.22 12.42 -1.32
C LEU A 72 6.71 13.19 -0.10
N ALA A 73 5.95 14.19 0.39
CA ALA A 73 6.25 14.87 1.63
C ALA A 73 6.23 13.91 2.82
N ALA A 74 5.15 13.12 2.94
CA ALA A 74 4.99 12.12 4.01
C ALA A 74 6.14 11.08 4.00
N VAL A 75 6.52 10.57 2.83
CA VAL A 75 7.65 9.62 2.72
C VAL A 75 8.95 10.27 3.17
N ARG A 76 9.28 11.49 2.73
CA ARG A 76 10.49 12.20 3.17
C ARG A 76 10.53 12.40 4.68
N GLU A 77 9.41 12.79 5.29
CA GLU A 77 9.31 12.98 6.74
C GLU A 77 9.48 11.65 7.49
N SER A 78 8.84 10.58 7.01
CA SER A 78 8.96 9.24 7.59
C SER A 78 10.41 8.74 7.59
N LEU A 79 11.15 9.00 6.50
CA LEU A 79 12.56 8.64 6.37
C LEU A 79 13.45 9.47 7.29
N LYS A 80 13.22 10.79 7.38
CA LYS A 80 13.92 11.67 8.33
C LYS A 80 13.71 11.22 9.78
N ALA A 81 12.49 10.83 10.12
CA ALA A 81 12.14 10.32 11.44
C ALA A 81 12.62 8.88 11.70
N ARG A 82 13.24 8.21 10.73
CA ARG A 82 13.63 6.78 10.77
C ARG A 82 12.46 5.84 11.07
N LEU A 83 11.26 6.24 10.69
CA LEU A 83 10.03 5.48 10.84
C LEU A 83 9.36 5.33 9.46
N PRO A 84 10.00 4.58 8.52
CA PRO A 84 9.53 4.43 7.15
C PRO A 84 8.16 3.74 7.08
N PHE A 85 7.47 3.93 5.95
CA PHE A 85 6.31 3.12 5.62
C PHE A 85 6.73 1.71 5.19
N SER A 86 5.95 0.70 5.59
CA SER A 86 6.14 -0.70 5.17
C SER A 86 5.58 -0.92 3.77
N ALA A 87 4.43 -0.29 3.49
CA ALA A 87 3.76 -0.37 2.20
C ALA A 87 3.09 0.97 1.84
N ALA A 88 2.93 1.20 0.54
CA ALA A 88 2.12 2.25 -0.04
C ALA A 88 1.08 1.65 -0.99
N PHE A 89 -0.21 1.94 -0.76
CA PHE A 89 -1.30 1.67 -1.70
C PHE A 89 -1.54 2.96 -2.48
N VAL A 90 -1.35 2.90 -3.80
CA VAL A 90 -1.38 4.09 -4.66
C VAL A 90 -2.38 3.87 -5.79
N ASP A 91 -3.43 4.67 -5.81
CA ASP A 91 -4.37 4.68 -6.92
C ASP A 91 -3.73 5.24 -8.19
N VAL A 92 -4.04 4.64 -9.34
CA VAL A 92 -3.50 5.08 -10.63
C VAL A 92 -4.06 6.43 -11.06
N ARG A 93 -5.34 6.71 -10.85
CA ARG A 93 -6.03 7.87 -11.43
C ARG A 93 -6.35 8.90 -10.36
N MET A 94 -5.41 9.83 -10.13
CA MET A 94 -5.52 10.85 -9.08
C MET A 94 -5.55 12.29 -9.62
N PRO A 95 -6.63 12.75 -10.28
CA PRO A 95 -6.76 14.16 -10.66
C PRO A 95 -6.80 15.08 -9.42
N PRO A 96 -6.47 16.39 -9.54
CA PRO A 96 -5.97 17.09 -10.72
C PRO A 96 -4.45 16.95 -10.93
N GLY A 97 -3.75 16.29 -10.00
CA GLY A 97 -2.29 16.17 -10.00
C GLY A 97 -1.74 15.04 -10.85
N PRO A 98 -0.48 14.65 -10.60
CA PRO A 98 0.15 13.55 -11.32
C PRO A 98 -0.48 12.20 -10.94
N ASP A 99 -0.44 11.26 -11.88
CA ASP A 99 -1.00 9.93 -11.71
C ASP A 99 -0.24 9.08 -10.66
N GLY A 100 -0.83 7.93 -10.31
CA GLY A 100 -0.27 6.99 -9.35
C GLY A 100 1.04 6.37 -9.79
N VAL A 101 1.24 6.20 -11.09
CA VAL A 101 2.45 5.61 -11.65
C VAL A 101 3.64 6.56 -11.46
N TRP A 102 3.43 7.85 -11.72
CA TRP A 102 4.38 8.91 -11.43
C TRP A 102 4.67 8.98 -9.94
N THR A 103 3.63 8.98 -9.12
CA THR A 103 3.72 9.06 -7.65
C THR A 103 4.56 7.91 -7.10
N ALA A 104 4.22 6.68 -7.44
CA ALA A 104 4.93 5.48 -7.03
C ALA A 104 6.39 5.45 -7.51
N SER A 105 6.66 5.88 -8.75
CA SER A 105 8.02 6.02 -9.27
C SER A 105 8.85 7.02 -8.45
N ARG A 106 8.25 8.14 -8.03
CA ARG A 106 8.92 9.13 -7.16
C ARG A 106 9.10 8.63 -5.74
N ILE A 107 8.13 7.93 -5.16
CA ILE A 107 8.24 7.28 -3.85
C ILE A 107 9.39 6.27 -3.85
N ARG A 108 9.48 5.39 -4.86
CA ARG A 108 10.55 4.39 -5.00
C ARG A 108 11.95 5.01 -5.03
N ARG A 109 12.10 6.18 -5.66
CA ARG A 109 13.38 6.91 -5.67
C ARG A 109 13.78 7.46 -4.30
N LEU A 110 12.82 7.68 -3.41
CA LEU A 110 13.07 8.13 -2.04
C LEU A 110 13.31 6.94 -1.10
N ASP A 111 12.55 5.86 -1.27
CA ASP A 111 12.66 4.63 -0.48
C ASP A 111 12.68 3.40 -1.40
N GLU A 112 13.85 2.78 -1.55
CA GLU A 112 14.03 1.57 -2.36
C GLU A 112 13.34 0.33 -1.76
N MET A 113 13.05 0.34 -0.45
CA MET A 113 12.57 -0.83 0.30
C MET A 113 11.05 -0.85 0.49
N ILE A 114 10.36 0.27 0.26
CA ILE A 114 8.91 0.34 0.44
C ILE A 114 8.19 -0.62 -0.51
N ASN A 115 7.23 -1.39 -0.01
CA ASN A 115 6.36 -2.18 -0.88
C ASN A 115 5.33 -1.26 -1.53
N ILE A 116 5.16 -1.33 -2.85
CA ILE A 116 4.20 -0.49 -3.58
C ILE A 116 3.10 -1.38 -4.15
N VAL A 117 1.88 -1.15 -3.70
CA VAL A 117 0.67 -1.75 -4.25
C VAL A 117 0.01 -0.74 -5.16
N ILE A 118 0.00 -1.01 -6.46
CA ILE A 118 -0.70 -0.19 -7.43
C ILE A 118 -2.17 -0.63 -7.47
N VAL A 119 -3.05 0.31 -7.20
CA VAL A 119 -4.50 0.10 -7.18
C VAL A 119 -5.07 0.71 -8.46
N THR A 120 -5.74 -0.10 -9.29
CA THR A 120 -6.13 0.32 -10.65
C THR A 120 -7.51 -0.19 -11.02
N ALA A 121 -8.28 0.54 -11.82
CA ALA A 121 -9.39 -0.08 -12.54
C ALA A 121 -8.86 -0.87 -13.74
N HIS A 122 -9.66 -1.81 -14.27
CA HIS A 122 -9.28 -2.73 -15.36
C HIS A 122 -8.73 -2.03 -16.61
N SER A 123 -9.10 -0.77 -16.84
CA SER A 123 -8.90 -0.03 -18.09
C SER A 123 -7.78 1.03 -18.04
N ASP A 124 -7.16 1.29 -16.89
CA ASP A 124 -6.36 2.52 -16.74
C ASP A 124 -4.97 2.45 -17.37
N VAL A 125 -4.20 1.39 -17.11
CA VAL A 125 -2.84 1.24 -17.65
C VAL A 125 -2.45 -0.24 -17.73
N SER A 126 -1.72 -0.64 -18.78
CA SER A 126 -1.14 -1.98 -18.88
C SER A 126 -0.17 -2.26 -17.72
N PRO A 127 -0.27 -3.41 -17.03
CA PRO A 127 0.69 -3.82 -16.02
C PRO A 127 2.14 -3.82 -16.52
N VAL A 128 2.36 -4.09 -17.81
CA VAL A 128 3.68 -4.07 -18.46
C VAL A 128 4.27 -2.65 -18.50
N ASP A 129 3.45 -1.64 -18.77
CA ASP A 129 3.92 -0.25 -18.81
C ASP A 129 4.21 0.30 -17.42
N ILE A 130 3.39 -0.08 -16.43
CA ILE A 130 3.66 0.23 -15.02
C ILE A 130 4.96 -0.45 -14.57
N ALA A 131 5.17 -1.71 -14.98
CA ALA A 131 6.34 -2.49 -14.59
C ALA A 131 7.67 -1.87 -15.02
N ARG A 132 7.69 -1.24 -16.20
CA ARG A 132 8.87 -0.52 -16.72
C ARG A 132 9.17 0.77 -15.93
N ARG A 133 8.16 1.40 -15.32
CA ARG A 133 8.29 2.71 -14.68
C ARG A 133 8.60 2.66 -13.18
N ILE A 134 8.35 1.51 -12.53
CA ILE A 134 8.48 1.34 -11.07
C ILE A 134 9.27 0.07 -10.70
N PRO A 135 10.54 -0.10 -11.11
CA PRO A 135 11.36 -1.23 -10.66
C PRO A 135 11.67 -1.17 -9.14
N PRO A 136 12.06 -2.26 -8.47
CA PRO A 136 12.06 -3.66 -8.93
C PRO A 136 10.66 -4.31 -8.85
N LEU A 137 10.50 -5.47 -9.50
CA LEU A 137 9.24 -6.25 -9.48
C LEU A 137 8.88 -6.80 -8.09
N GLU A 138 9.87 -7.21 -7.30
CA GLU A 138 9.69 -7.89 -6.02
C GLU A 138 8.99 -7.05 -4.95
N ASN A 139 9.14 -5.73 -5.00
CA ASN A 139 8.50 -4.80 -4.06
C ASN A 139 7.29 -4.09 -4.72
N ARG A 140 6.70 -4.69 -5.76
CA ARG A 140 5.58 -4.12 -6.50
C ARG A 140 4.47 -5.15 -6.72
N LEU A 141 3.28 -4.81 -6.25
CA LEU A 141 2.07 -5.64 -6.38
C LEU A 141 0.95 -4.82 -7.02
N TYR A 142 -0.08 -5.51 -7.48
CA TYR A 142 -1.24 -4.91 -8.15
C TYR A 142 -2.53 -5.43 -7.53
N ILE A 143 -3.49 -4.53 -7.34
CA ILE A 143 -4.86 -4.87 -6.94
C ILE A 143 -5.79 -4.15 -7.92
N GLN A 144 -6.74 -4.90 -8.47
CA GLN A 144 -7.75 -4.36 -9.38
C GLN A 144 -9.00 -3.94 -8.59
N LYS A 145 -9.53 -2.75 -8.88
CA LYS A 145 -10.85 -2.30 -8.39
C LYS A 145 -11.98 -2.99 -9.21
N PRO A 146 -13.10 -3.38 -8.58
CA PRO A 146 -13.35 -3.43 -7.13
C PRO A 146 -12.65 -4.62 -6.45
N PHE A 147 -12.36 -4.50 -5.16
CA PHE A 147 -11.66 -5.50 -4.35
C PHE A 147 -12.33 -5.67 -2.98
N HIS A 148 -12.14 -6.80 -2.32
CA HIS A 148 -12.72 -7.05 -1.00
C HIS A 148 -11.85 -6.51 0.14
N SER A 149 -12.47 -6.23 1.28
CA SER A 149 -11.77 -5.73 2.47
C SER A 149 -10.72 -6.71 3.00
N HIS A 150 -11.00 -8.02 2.90
CA HIS A 150 -10.05 -9.07 3.29
C HIS A 150 -8.80 -9.07 2.39
N GLU A 151 -8.91 -8.76 1.10
CA GLU A 151 -7.76 -8.67 0.19
C GLU A 151 -6.83 -7.55 0.67
N ILE A 152 -7.36 -6.36 0.96
CA ILE A 152 -6.57 -5.23 1.47
C ILE A 152 -5.85 -5.57 2.78
N ARG A 153 -6.54 -6.24 3.72
CA ARG A 153 -5.92 -6.71 4.97
C ARG A 153 -4.84 -7.75 4.74
N GLN A 154 -5.06 -8.69 3.82
CA GLN A 154 -4.06 -9.70 3.46
C GLN A 154 -2.81 -9.06 2.87
N PHE A 155 -2.95 -8.13 1.91
CA PHE A 155 -1.82 -7.37 1.37
C PHE A 155 -1.10 -6.58 2.46
N ALA A 156 -1.84 -5.82 3.26
CA ALA A 156 -1.27 -5.02 4.36
C ALA A 156 -0.49 -5.88 5.36
N THR A 157 -0.99 -7.07 5.67
CA THR A 157 -0.37 -8.02 6.62
C THR A 157 0.85 -8.73 6.02
N ALA A 158 0.78 -9.10 4.74
CA ALA A 158 1.87 -9.78 4.04
C ALA A 158 3.04 -8.83 3.75
N LEU A 159 2.76 -7.55 3.48
CA LEU A 159 3.75 -6.52 3.17
C LEU A 159 4.36 -5.90 4.43
N GLN A 160 4.88 -6.77 5.29
CA GLN A 160 5.70 -6.35 6.43
C GLN A 160 6.93 -5.58 5.92
N PRO A 161 7.59 -4.76 6.78
CA PRO A 161 8.87 -4.20 6.43
C PRO A 161 9.79 -5.33 6.00
N ASN A 162 10.13 -5.40 4.71
CA ASN A 162 11.15 -6.32 4.25
C ASN A 162 12.39 -5.97 5.08
N GLY A 163 12.82 -6.91 5.93
CA GLY A 163 13.97 -6.70 6.81
C GLY A 163 15.06 -6.06 5.97
N ARG A 164 15.54 -4.87 6.37
CA ARG A 164 16.46 -4.01 5.61
C ARG A 164 17.86 -4.61 5.44
N ARG A 165 17.94 -5.91 5.09
CA ARG A 165 19.14 -6.61 4.65
C ARG A 165 19.31 -6.37 3.16
N LYS A 166 20.16 -5.40 2.82
CA LYS A 166 21.04 -5.59 1.67
C LYS A 166 22.17 -6.51 2.15
N GLU A 167 21.92 -7.81 2.20
CA GLU A 167 23.03 -8.77 2.36
C GLU A 167 23.44 -9.21 0.96
N ASN A 168 24.63 -8.74 0.54
CA ASN A 168 25.37 -9.08 -0.68
C ASN A 168 24.89 -10.36 -1.40
N SER A 169 24.20 -10.23 -2.53
CA SER A 169 24.15 -11.29 -3.54
C SER A 169 25.35 -11.20 -4.49
N GLY A 170 26.55 -11.21 -3.90
CA GLY A 170 27.79 -11.59 -4.57
C GLY A 170 28.04 -13.10 -4.51
N ARG A 171 26.99 -13.92 -4.59
CA ARG A 171 27.18 -15.38 -4.69
C ARG A 171 27.15 -15.77 -6.16
N PRO A 172 28.24 -16.31 -6.72
CA PRO A 172 28.22 -16.84 -8.08
C PRO A 172 27.20 -17.97 -8.16
N ILE A 173 26.39 -17.93 -9.21
CA ILE A 173 25.50 -19.01 -9.60
C ILE A 173 26.39 -20.23 -9.87
N PRO A 174 26.20 -21.39 -9.21
CA PRO A 174 26.93 -22.59 -9.55
C PRO A 174 26.59 -22.97 -10.99
N ASP A 175 27.63 -23.10 -11.82
CA ASP A 175 27.52 -23.52 -13.21
C ASP A 175 26.90 -24.92 -13.29
N LEU A 176 25.64 -25.02 -13.70
CA LEU A 176 25.00 -26.29 -14.05
C LEU A 176 25.33 -26.68 -15.49
N ARG A 177 26.61 -26.85 -15.80
CA ARG A 177 27.08 -27.61 -16.98
C ARG A 177 28.30 -28.44 -16.62
N SER A 178 28.02 -29.60 -16.04
CA SER A 178 28.92 -30.75 -16.11
C SER A 178 28.07 -32.01 -16.05
N LYS A 179 27.60 -32.45 -17.22
CA LYS A 179 27.47 -33.84 -17.64
C LYS A 179 27.41 -33.87 -19.17
#